data_AF-A0A3D3UNA4-F1
#
_entry.id   AF-A0A3D3UNA4-F1
#
_cell.length_a   1.000
_cell.length_b   1.000
_cell.length_c   1.000
_cell.angle_alpha   90.00
_cell.angle_beta   90.00
_cell.angle_gamma   90.00
#
_symmetry.space_group_name_H-M   'P 1'
#
loop_
_entity.id
_entity.type
_entity.pdbx_description
1 polymer ?
#
loop_
_entity_poly.entity_id
_entity_poly.type
_entity_poly.pdbx_seq_one_letter_code
_entity_poly.pdbx_strand_id
1 'polypeptide(L)' 'MTKEEILEFVTKNPMFSLATIDGSQPRTRMMMVCRADENGILFTTGRDKDVNKQ' A
#
# COMPACT_ATOMS: atom_id res chain seq x y z
N MET A 1 8.21 -13.21 -13.65
CA MET A 1 7.61 -12.60 -12.45
C MET A 1 7.15 -13.67 -11.51
N THR A 2 8.07 -14.15 -10.67
CA THR A 2 7.80 -14.96 -9.49
C THR A 2 7.37 -14.08 -8.32
N LYS A 3 6.93 -14.70 -7.21
CA LYS A 3 6.58 -13.96 -5.98
C LYS A 3 7.77 -13.17 -5.44
N GLU A 4 8.96 -13.77 -5.48
CA GLU A 4 10.22 -13.19 -5.01
C GLU A 4 10.58 -11.95 -5.84
N GLU A 5 10.48 -12.05 -7.17
CA GLU A 5 10.72 -10.92 -8.08
C GLU A 5 9.74 -9.76 -7.83
N ILE A 6 8.47 -10.07 -7.49
CA ILE A 6 7.46 -9.05 -7.14
C ILE A 6 7.81 -8.36 -5.82
N LEU A 7 8.14 -9.14 -4.78
CA LEU A 7 8.48 -8.59 -3.46
C LEU A 7 9.76 -7.75 -3.50
N GLU A 8 10.75 -8.17 -4.29
CA GLU A 8 11.96 -7.39 -4.54
C GLU A 8 11.64 -6.08 -5.26
N PHE A 9 10.78 -6.12 -6.29
CA PHE A 9 10.34 -4.92 -7.01
C PHE A 9 9.63 -3.92 -6.09
N VAL A 10 8.68 -4.39 -5.27
CA VAL A 10 7.94 -3.54 -4.31
C VAL A 10 8.88 -2.94 -3.27
N THR A 11 9.84 -3.71 -2.79
CA THR A 11 10.84 -3.23 -1.81
C THR A 11 11.75 -2.16 -2.40
N LYS A 12 12.18 -2.31 -3.66
CA LYS A 12 13.02 -1.32 -4.37
C LYS A 12 12.24 -0.09 -4.81
N ASN A 13 10.92 -0.19 -4.97
CA ASN A 13 10.04 0.89 -5.42
C ASN A 13 8.92 1.12 -4.39
N PRO A 14 9.22 1.68 -3.21
CA PRO A 14 8.31 1.68 -2.07
C PRO A 14 7.15 2.67 -2.20
N MET A 15 7.19 3.60 -3.16
CA MET A 15 6.09 4.53 -3.41
C MET A 15 5.02 3.89 -4.29
N PHE A 16 3.78 3.89 -3.85
CA PHE A 16 2.66 3.30 -4.59
C PHE A 16 1.38 4.12 -4.46
N SER A 17 0.42 3.89 -5.37
CA SER A 17 -0.93 4.43 -5.27
C SER A 17 -1.86 3.44 -4.59
N LEU A 18 -2.48 3.84 -3.47
CA LEU A 18 -3.49 3.04 -2.77
C LEU A 18 -4.90 3.45 -3.22
N ALA A 19 -5.56 2.55 -3.94
CA ALA A 19 -6.97 2.65 -4.28
C ALA A 19 -7.82 2.11 -3.13
N THR A 20 -8.83 2.89 -2.70
CA THR A 20 -9.89 2.42 -1.79
C THR A 20 -11.23 2.96 -2.26
N ILE A 21 -12.32 2.49 -1.67
CA ILE A 21 -13.67 2.97 -1.94
C ILE A 21 -14.30 3.50 -0.64
N ASP A 22 -14.94 4.66 -0.71
CA ASP A 22 -15.70 5.26 0.38
C ASP A 22 -17.16 5.34 -0.05
N GLY A 23 -17.98 4.39 0.39
CA GLY A 23 -19.31 4.14 -0.17
C GLY A 23 -19.23 3.77 -1.65
N SER A 24 -19.66 4.67 -2.53
CA SER A 24 -19.57 4.55 -4.00
C SER A 24 -18.54 5.51 -4.62
N GLN A 25 -17.75 6.22 -3.80
CA GLN A 25 -16.73 7.17 -4.25
C GLN A 25 -15.34 6.50 -4.26
N PRO A 26 -14.69 6.35 -5.43
CA PRO A 26 -13.30 5.89 -5.47
C PRO A 26 -12.36 6.97 -4.92
N ARG A 27 -11.32 6.53 -4.22
CA ARG A 27 -10.25 7.37 -3.66
C ARG A 27 -8.90 6.79 -4.08
N THR A 28 -7.93 7.65 -4.40
CA THR A 28 -6.53 7.25 -4.61
C THR A 28 -5.61 8.17 -3.83
N ARG A 29 -4.51 7.64 -3.30
CA ARG A 29 -3.46 8.44 -2.65
C ARG A 29 -2.10 7.78 -2.75
N MET A 30 -1.04 8.58 -2.76
CA MET A 30 0.32 8.07 -2.68
C MET A 30 0.66 7.63 -1.26
N MET A 31 1.18 6.42 -1.14
CA MET A 31 1.58 5.78 0.10
C MET A 31 3.01 5.24 -0.04
N MET A 32 3.62 4.91 1.09
CA MET A 32 4.95 4.31 1.15
C MET A 32 4.89 2.96 1.86
N VAL A 33 5.50 1.94 1.27
CA VAL A 33 5.68 0.63 1.87
C VAL A 33 6.66 0.74 3.04
N CYS A 34 6.30 0.14 4.18
CA CYS A 34 7.19 -0.03 5.33
C CYS A 34 7.94 -1.37 5.28
N ARG A 35 7.26 -2.44 4.83
CA ARG A 35 7.84 -3.78 4.65
C ARG A 35 7.05 -4.55 3.60
N ALA A 36 7.72 -5.28 2.73
CA ALA A 36 7.11 -6.26 1.83
C ALA A 36 7.90 -7.57 1.92
N ASP A 37 7.24 -8.63 2.37
CA ASP A 37 7.85 -9.95 2.47
C ASP A 37 6.81 -11.06 2.24
N GLU A 38 7.18 -12.29 2.53
CA GLU A 38 6.32 -13.46 2.32
C GLU A 38 4.97 -13.39 3.06
N ASN A 39 4.91 -12.62 4.16
CA ASN A 39 3.72 -12.38 4.96
C ASN A 39 2.82 -11.26 4.41
N GLY A 40 3.25 -10.56 3.35
CA GLY A 40 2.48 -9.51 2.67
C GLY A 40 3.14 -8.14 2.69
N ILE A 41 2.34 -7.11 2.43
CA ILE A 41 2.76 -5.71 2.34
C ILE A 41 2.24 -4.95 3.56
N LEU A 42 3.16 -4.38 4.32
CA LEU A 42 2.90 -3.48 5.43
C LEU A 42 3.21 -2.05 5.01
N PHE A 43 2.27 -1.14 5.25
CA PHE A 43 2.44 0.30 5.12
C PHE A 43 1.79 1.00 6.32
N THR A 44 2.10 2.28 6.51
CA THR A 44 1.55 3.07 7.63
C THR A 44 0.82 4.29 7.14
N THR A 45 -0.08 4.79 7.99
CA THR A 45 -0.79 6.05 7.78
C THR A 45 -1.00 6.76 9.11
N GLY A 46 -1.29 8.05 9.08
CA GLY A 46 -1.60 8.84 10.27
C GLY A 46 -2.98 8.47 10.83
N ARG A 47 -3.13 8.55 12.16
CA ARG A 47 -4.40 8.28 12.86
C ARG A 47 -5.53 9.24 12.45
N ASP A 48 -5.17 10.45 12.03
CA ASP A 48 -6.16 11.47 11.68
C ASP A 48 -6.53 11.46 10.19
N LYS A 49 -5.94 10.56 9.38
CA LYS A 49 -6.25 10.44 7.95
C LYS A 49 -7.37 9.44 7.74
N ASP A 50 -8.41 9.79 6.98
CA ASP A 50 -9.56 8.92 6.73
C ASP A 50 -9.22 7.55 6.13
N VAL A 51 -8.08 7.40 5.45
CA VAL A 51 -7.61 6.09 4.95
C VAL A 51 -7.40 5.06 6.06
N ASN A 52 -7.21 5.48 7.32
CA ASN A 52 -7.08 4.54 8.43
C ASN A 52 -8.40 3.89 8.89
N LYS A 53 -9.53 4.31 8.32
CA LYS A 53 -10.87 3.72 8.54
C LYS A 53 -11.29 2.77 7.40
N GLN A 54 -10.40 2.53 6.43
CA GLN A 54 -10.63 1.72 5.23
C GLN A 54 -10.17 0.29 5.42
#